data_AF-A0AAV7WD69-F1
#
_entry.id   AF-A0AAV7WD69-F1
#
_cell.length_a   1.000
_cell.length_b   1.000
_cell.length_c   1.000
_cell.angle_alpha   90.00
_cell.angle_beta   90.00
_cell.angle_gamma   90.00
#
_symmetry.space_group_name_H-M   'P 1'
#
loop_
_entity.id
_entity.type
_entity.pdbx_description
1 polymer ?
#
loop_
_entity_poly.entity_id
_entity_poly.type
_entity_poly.pdbx_seq_one_letter_code
_entity_poly.pdbx_strand_id
1 'polypeptide(L)'
;MGVTMLTQEDGSEVKNHDLIATQLRDFYRDLYSTQSTPRSAINRFLWTANVSQLTLTQADEIDKPIHTEEVIAAIACLELHKSPEPDGFLASFCRPVVMHWHPY
;
A
#
# COMPACT_ATOMS: atom_id res chain seq x y z
N MET A 1 -15.28 26.65 1.04
CA MET A 1 -14.26 26.87 -0.01
C MET A 1 -14.38 25.71 -0.99
N GLY A 2 -14.63 25.98 -2.27
CA GLY A 2 -14.77 24.94 -3.31
C GLY A 2 -13.56 24.94 -4.25
N VAL A 3 -13.39 23.87 -5.02
CA VAL A 3 -12.36 23.79 -6.07
C VAL A 3 -12.74 24.74 -7.20
N THR A 4 -11.89 25.73 -7.47
CA THR A 4 -12.12 26.76 -8.50
C THR A 4 -11.25 26.57 -9.74
N MET A 5 -10.26 25.69 -9.67
CA MET A 5 -9.32 25.42 -10.76
C MET A 5 -8.81 23.99 -10.66
N LEU A 6 -8.70 23.32 -11.81
CA LEU A 6 -8.00 22.04 -11.96
C LEU A 6 -6.86 22.20 -12.97
N THR A 7 -5.75 21.53 -12.71
CA THR A 7 -4.61 21.41 -13.64
C THR A 7 -4.55 19.97 -14.12
N GLN A 8 -4.53 19.77 -15.43
CA GLN A 8 -4.42 18.45 -16.05
C GLN A 8 -2.96 17.98 -16.13
N GLU A 9 -2.74 16.71 -16.46
CA GLU A 9 -1.39 16.14 -16.58
C GLU A 9 -0.53 16.80 -17.66
N ASP A 10 -1.15 17.37 -18.70
CA ASP A 10 -0.48 18.13 -19.76
C ASP A 10 -0.16 19.60 -19.38
N GLY A 11 -0.52 20.00 -18.15
CA GLY A 11 -0.33 21.36 -17.64
C GLY A 11 -1.44 22.34 -18.01
N SER A 12 -2.50 21.90 -18.71
CA SER A 12 -3.64 22.76 -19.04
C SER A 12 -4.53 23.06 -17.82
N GLU A 13 -5.10 24.26 -17.76
CA GLU A 13 -5.95 24.71 -16.66
C GLU A 13 -7.45 24.70 -17.04
N VAL A 14 -8.27 24.12 -16.18
CA VAL A 14 -9.74 24.16 -16.27
C VAL A 14 -10.29 25.03 -15.15
N LYS A 15 -11.01 26.08 -15.52
CA LYS A 15 -11.62 27.06 -14.58
C LYS A 15 -13.15 27.09 -14.64
N ASN A 16 -13.75 26.38 -15.59
CA ASN A 16 -15.20 26.28 -15.70
C ASN A 16 -15.72 25.30 -14.65
N HIS A 17 -16.63 25.78 -13.81
CA HIS A 17 -17.16 25.03 -12.67
C HIS A 17 -17.87 23.72 -13.06
N ASP A 18 -18.63 23.69 -14.15
CA ASP A 18 -19.35 22.49 -14.58
C ASP A 18 -18.40 21.44 -15.17
N LEU A 19 -17.36 21.90 -15.86
CA LEU A 19 -16.29 21.03 -16.36
C LEU A 19 -15.45 20.47 -15.20
N ILE A 20 -15.14 21.28 -14.19
CA ILE A 20 -14.45 20.85 -12.97
C ILE A 20 -15.24 19.75 -12.25
N ALA A 21 -16.53 19.98 -12.03
CA ALA A 21 -17.40 19.01 -11.36
C ALA A 21 -17.51 17.70 -12.15
N THR A 22 -17.62 17.79 -13.47
CA THR A 22 -17.67 16.64 -14.38
C THR A 22 -16.37 15.84 -14.34
N GLN A 23 -15.22 16.50 -14.46
CA GLN A 23 -13.92 15.83 -14.43
C GLN A 23 -13.64 15.16 -13.08
N LEU A 24 -13.95 15.83 -11.97
CA LEU A 24 -13.78 15.23 -10.63
C LEU A 24 -14.68 14.01 -10.44
N ARG A 25 -15.96 14.11 -10.83
CA ARG A 25 -16.90 12.98 -10.77
C ARG A 25 -16.39 11.81 -11.60
N ASP A 26 -15.95 12.08 -12.81
CA ASP A 26 -15.49 11.05 -13.74
C ASP A 26 -14.19 10.40 -13.23
N PHE A 27 -13.24 11.21 -12.73
CA PHE A 27 -12.02 10.73 -12.09
C PHE A 27 -12.33 9.79 -10.91
N TYR A 28 -13.18 10.20 -9.97
CA TYR A 28 -13.48 9.36 -8.80
C TYR A 28 -14.32 8.14 -9.15
N ARG A 29 -15.21 8.25 -10.15
CA ARG A 29 -15.92 7.08 -10.70
C ARG A 29 -14.94 6.05 -11.23
N ASP A 30 -13.92 6.49 -11.96
CA ASP A 30 -12.94 5.61 -12.58
C ASP A 30 -11.95 5.08 -11.53
N LEU A 31 -11.53 5.91 -10.57
CA LEU A 31 -10.66 5.55 -9.45
C LEU A 31 -11.26 4.46 -8.56
N TYR A 32 -12.56 4.58 -8.26
CA TYR A 32 -13.30 3.59 -7.47
C TYR A 32 -14.03 2.57 -8.33
N SER A 33 -13.78 2.55 -9.65
CA SER A 33 -14.30 1.51 -10.52
C SER A 33 -13.68 0.18 -10.11
N THR A 34 -14.47 -0.89 -10.00
CA THR A 34 -14.01 -2.24 -9.64
C THR A 34 -13.19 -2.91 -10.75
N GLN A 35 -12.63 -2.14 -11.68
CA GLN A 35 -11.83 -2.66 -12.77
C GLN A 35 -10.50 -3.16 -12.20
N SER A 36 -10.36 -4.47 -12.10
CA SER A 36 -9.08 -5.08 -11.74
C SER A 36 -8.06 -4.77 -12.83
N THR A 37 -6.90 -4.24 -12.46
CA THR A 37 -5.77 -4.10 -13.38
C THR A 37 -5.51 -5.44 -14.07
N PRO A 38 -5.49 -5.49 -15.42
CA PRO A 38 -5.30 -6.74 -16.13
C PRO A 38 -3.92 -7.31 -15.78
N ARG A 39 -3.86 -8.64 -15.59
CA ARG A 39 -2.62 -9.35 -15.23
C ARG A 39 -1.46 -9.07 -16.19
N SER A 40 -1.75 -8.82 -17.46
CA SER A 40 -0.77 -8.42 -18.48
C SER A 40 -0.10 -7.08 -18.17
N ALA A 41 -0.84 -6.10 -17.67
CA ALA A 41 -0.29 -4.80 -17.27
C ALA A 41 0.60 -4.92 -16.03
N ILE A 42 0.20 -5.75 -15.06
CA ILE A 42 1.00 -6.05 -13.86
C ILE A 42 2.31 -6.74 -14.28
N ASN A 43 2.24 -7.77 -15.12
CA ASN A 43 3.42 -8.48 -15.61
C ASN A 43 4.38 -7.55 -16.37
N ARG A 44 3.84 -6.67 -17.24
CA ARG A 44 4.64 -5.68 -17.97
C ARG A 44 5.35 -4.74 -17.00
N PHE A 45 4.64 -4.22 -16.00
CA PHE A 45 5.22 -3.35 -14.98
C PHE A 45 6.36 -4.05 -14.23
N LEU A 46 6.13 -5.26 -13.71
CA LEU A 46 7.14 -6.03 -12.98
C LEU A 46 8.39 -6.30 -13.84
N TRP A 47 8.21 -6.55 -15.13
CA TRP A 47 9.31 -6.71 -16.08
C TRP A 47 10.10 -5.42 -16.27
N THR A 48 9.42 -4.29 -16.47
CA THR A 48 10.07 -2.97 -16.66
C THR A 48 10.76 -2.48 -15.38
N ALA A 49 10.18 -2.76 -14.21
CA ALA A 49 10.72 -2.37 -12.92
C ALA A 49 11.96 -3.20 -12.49
N ASN A 50 12.33 -4.23 -13.28
CA ASN A 50 13.46 -5.13 -13.00
C ASN A 50 13.42 -5.70 -11.57
N VAL A 51 12.23 -6.10 -11.11
CA VAL A 51 12.05 -6.66 -9.77
C VAL A 51 12.72 -8.04 -9.72
N SER A 52 13.50 -8.28 -8.68
CA SER A 52 14.13 -9.58 -8.43
C SER A 52 13.08 -10.69 -8.39
N GLN A 53 13.25 -11.72 -9.20
CA GLN A 53 12.38 -12.89 -9.17
C GLN A 53 12.74 -13.78 -7.98
N LEU A 54 11.73 -14.25 -7.26
CA LEU A 54 11.91 -15.24 -6.18
C LEU A 54 12.38 -16.56 -6.77
N THR A 55 13.30 -17.24 -6.08
CA THR A 55 13.59 -18.64 -6.38
C THR A 55 12.42 -19.53 -5.94
N LEU A 56 12.33 -20.75 -6.48
CA LEU A 56 11.30 -21.71 -6.05
C LEU A 56 11.34 -21.95 -4.55
N THR A 57 12.53 -22.08 -3.97
CA THR A 57 12.70 -22.24 -2.53
C THR A 57 12.20 -21.03 -1.75
N GLN A 58 12.45 -19.80 -2.20
CA GLN A 58 11.93 -18.61 -1.53
C GLN A 58 10.41 -18.52 -1.62
N ALA A 59 9.83 -18.87 -2.77
CA ALA A 59 8.37 -18.91 -2.92
C ALA A 59 7.75 -19.96 -1.98
N ASP A 60 8.34 -21.17 -1.94
CA ASP A 60 7.88 -22.24 -1.05
C ASP A 60 8.02 -21.85 0.44
N GLU A 61 9.08 -21.15 0.84
CA GLU A 61 9.22 -20.64 2.22
C GLU A 61 8.14 -19.59 2.54
N ILE A 62 7.81 -18.69 1.60
CA ILE A 62 6.80 -17.64 1.80
C ILE A 62 5.38 -18.23 1.88
N ASP A 63 5.11 -19.32 1.15
CA ASP A 63 3.81 -20.00 1.15
C ASP A 63 3.57 -20.90 2.39
N LYS A 64 4.58 -21.08 3.25
CA LYS A 64 4.41 -21.83 4.50
C LYS A 64 3.51 -21.10 5.50
N PRO A 65 2.81 -21.84 6.37
CA PRO A 65 2.08 -21.23 7.48
C PRO A 65 3.01 -20.38 8.35
N ILE A 66 2.57 -19.18 8.70
CA ILE A 66 3.30 -18.30 9.62
C ILE A 66 3.31 -18.93 11.02
N HIS A 67 4.49 -19.12 11.58
CA HIS A 67 4.68 -19.63 12.94
C HIS A 67 4.71 -18.51 13.97
N THR A 68 4.29 -18.82 15.20
CA THR A 68 4.25 -17.84 16.31
C THR A 68 5.64 -17.28 16.62
N GLU A 69 6.70 -18.09 16.50
CA GLU A 69 8.08 -17.63 16.73
C GLU A 69 8.49 -16.55 15.71
N GLU A 70 8.06 -16.68 14.46
CA GLU A 70 8.36 -15.71 13.41
C GLU A 70 7.68 -14.37 13.68
N VAL A 71 6.42 -14.40 14.14
CA VAL A 71 5.68 -13.19 14.54
C VAL A 71 6.34 -12.50 15.73
N ILE A 72 6.75 -13.27 16.73
CA ILE A 72 7.46 -12.77 17.92
C ILE A 72 8.78 -12.10 17.51
N ALA A 73 9.58 -12.78 16.68
CA ALA A 73 10.85 -12.25 16.21
C ALA A 73 10.67 -10.96 15.37
N ALA A 74 9.68 -10.94 14.47
CA ALA A 74 9.38 -9.77 13.66
C ALA A 74 8.98 -8.56 14.52
N ILE A 75 8.13 -8.76 15.53
CA ILE A 75 7.72 -7.70 16.46
C ILE A 75 8.90 -7.20 17.32
N ALA A 76 9.80 -8.09 17.74
CA ALA A 76 11.00 -7.72 18.48
C ALA A 76 11.95 -6.84 17.65
N CYS A 77 12.00 -7.04 16.34
CA CYS A 77 12.81 -6.25 15.41
C CYS A 77 12.20 -4.89 15.01
N LEU A 78 10.95 -4.59 15.38
CA LEU A 78 10.33 -3.30 15.04
C LEU A 78 11.07 -2.14 15.69
N GLU A 79 11.31 -1.04 14.97
CA GLU A 79 11.97 0.13 15.54
C GLU A 79 11.03 0.91 16.49
N LEU A 80 11.54 1.36 17.63
CA LEU A 80 10.77 2.04 18.69
C LEU A 80 10.35 3.48 18.34
N HIS A 81 11.04 4.12 17.41
CA HIS A 81 10.97 5.58 17.20
C HIS A 81 10.60 5.98 15.78
N LYS A 82 10.10 5.05 14.97
CA LYS A 82 9.50 5.40 13.68
C LYS A 82 8.13 6.03 13.91
N SER A 83 7.85 7.12 13.18
CA SER A 83 6.48 7.63 13.05
C SER A 83 5.58 6.50 12.57
N PRO A 84 4.31 6.46 13.00
CA PRO A 84 3.39 5.44 12.53
C PRO A 84 3.29 5.52 11.01
N GLU A 85 3.43 4.38 10.33
CA GLU A 85 3.13 4.25 8.91
C GLU A 85 1.62 4.47 8.68
N PRO A 86 1.12 4.48 7.43
CA PRO A 86 -0.31 4.70 7.15
C PRO A 86 -1.27 3.74 7.88
N ASP A 87 -0.74 2.61 8.39
CA ASP A 87 -1.45 1.63 9.20
C ASP A 87 -1.69 2.09 10.67
N GLY A 88 -0.98 3.11 11.15
CA GLY A 88 -1.20 3.74 12.45
C GLY A 88 -0.65 2.97 13.66
N PHE A 89 -0.06 1.80 13.47
CA PHE A 89 0.41 0.97 14.57
C PHE A 89 1.87 1.27 14.92
N LEU A 90 2.07 1.90 16.08
CA LEU A 90 3.40 2.06 16.63
C LEU A 90 3.92 0.71 17.13
N ALA A 91 5.22 0.49 17.02
CA ALA A 91 5.85 -0.69 17.58
C ALA A 91 5.70 -0.79 19.13
N SER A 92 5.38 0.34 19.80
CA SER A 92 4.96 0.36 21.21
C SER A 92 3.62 -0.34 21.47
N PHE A 93 2.77 -0.49 20.46
CA PHE A 93 1.50 -1.23 20.54
C PHE A 93 1.73 -2.75 20.44
N CYS A 94 2.63 -3.19 19.55
CA CYS A 94 2.84 -4.62 19.29
C CYS A 94 3.77 -5.30 20.32
N ARG A 95 4.80 -4.61 20.83
CA ARG A 95 5.78 -5.21 21.77
C ARG A 95 5.19 -5.69 23.11
N PRO A 96 4.28 -4.96 23.77
CA PRO A 96 3.68 -5.44 25.03
C PRO A 96 2.91 -6.76 24.85
N VAL A 97 2.31 -6.97 23.67
CA VAL A 97 1.62 -8.23 23.34
C VAL A 97 2.62 -9.38 23.37
N VAL A 98 3.78 -9.24 22.72
CA VAL A 98 4.82 -10.28 22.73
C VAL A 98 5.37 -10.56 24.13
N MET A 99 5.56 -9.53 24.95
CA MET A 99 6.01 -9.71 26.34
C MET A 99 5.00 -10.47 27.21
N HIS A 100 3.70 -10.42 26.86
CA HIS A 100 2.67 -11.19 27.55
C HIS A 100 2.59 -12.64 27.05
N TRP A 101 2.96 -12.90 25.80
CA TRP A 101 2.91 -14.24 25.19
C TRP A 101 4.07 -15.14 25.62
N HIS A 102 5.15 -14.56 26.15
CA HIS A 102 6.23 -15.27 26.85
C HIS A 102 6.38 -14.76 28.29
N PRO A 103 5.62 -15.28 29.27
CA PRO A 103 5.95 -15.10 30.66
C PRO A 103 7.09 -16.08 31.02
N TYR A 104 8.33 -15.61 30.87
CA TYR A 104 9.59 -16.30 31.18
C TYR A 104 10.07 -17.37 30.19
#